data_AF-A0A7K1UBR1-F1
#
_entry.id   AF-A0A7K1UBR1-F1
#
_cell.length_a   1.000
_cell.length_b   1.000
_cell.length_c   1.000
_cell.angle_alpha   90.00
_cell.angle_beta   90.00
_cell.angle_gamma   90.00
#
_symmetry.space_group_name_H-M   'P 1'
#
loop_
_entity.id
_entity.type
_entity.pdbx_description
1 polymer ?
#
loop_
_entity_poly.entity_id
_entity_poly.type
_entity_poly.pdbx_seq_one_letter_code
_entity_poly.pdbx_strand_id
1 'polypeptide(L)'
;MAQSVQIRKINTEDTLQLRRDVLYPGADLSFVHLPHDADGLHFGLFEGDWLSGVVSLFLQRNTAQFRKLAVHPACQGKGYGSMLMEHIEQLCRKEHIARIWCNARDTAEGFYLKRGYAYDGAPFIKDNINFRKMALQLDKQDGKTFTVIPAIDIIDGKCVRLTQGDYAQKKVYNEHPLEVAKAFESIGVERLHLVDLDGAKKGAVVNWKVLEAIAGKTNLVVDFGGGIKKEEDLRIVFENGAALATIGSIAVKDAELFFGWVKRYGADKIFLGADVKEEKIAVGGWLETTELSIFDFLAANVEQGVHNIFCTDIAKDGLLQGPSIELYKKILERFPQISFVASGGVSTMADVHALQETGCSGVIVGKAIYEERITMKELEAYLKN
;
A
#
# COMPACT_ATOMS: atom_id res chain seq x y z
N MET A 1 22.07 -16.23 32.09
CA MET A 1 20.65 -15.99 31.78
C MET A 1 20.55 -14.56 31.28
N ALA A 2 20.04 -14.32 30.06
CA ALA A 2 19.86 -12.97 29.56
C ALA A 2 18.81 -12.27 30.46
N GLN A 3 19.15 -11.12 31.04
CA GLN A 3 18.19 -10.33 31.81
C GLN A 3 17.07 -9.87 30.87
N SER A 4 15.81 -10.00 31.31
CA SER A 4 14.67 -9.56 30.53
C SER A 4 14.67 -8.03 30.42
N VAL A 5 14.54 -7.53 29.18
CA VAL A 5 14.40 -6.10 28.90
C VAL A 5 12.91 -5.77 28.82
N GLN A 6 12.48 -4.72 29.52
CA GLN A 6 11.08 -4.29 29.52
C GLN A 6 10.94 -2.78 29.41
N ILE A 7 9.93 -2.31 28.68
CA ILE A 7 9.55 -0.90 28.61
C ILE A 7 8.29 -0.70 29.46
N ARG A 8 8.32 0.29 30.35
CA ARG A 8 7.21 0.61 31.25
C ARG A 8 6.97 2.11 31.30
N LYS A 9 5.74 2.52 31.55
CA LYS A 9 5.43 3.92 31.89
C LYS A 9 6.04 4.25 33.25
N ILE A 10 6.70 5.39 33.37
CA ILE A 10 7.35 5.88 34.59
C ILE A 10 6.91 7.31 34.90
N ASN A 11 7.25 7.83 36.08
CA ASN A 11 6.98 9.21 36.44
C ASN A 11 8.06 10.14 35.88
N THR A 12 7.78 11.44 35.83
CA THR A 12 8.73 12.46 35.38
C THR A 12 10.03 12.41 36.17
N GLU A 13 9.93 12.28 37.49
CA GLU A 13 11.05 12.28 38.44
C GLU A 13 12.05 11.16 38.13
N ASP A 14 11.54 9.98 37.75
CA ASP A 14 12.35 8.81 37.39
C ASP A 14 13.23 9.07 36.16
N THR A 15 12.82 10.01 35.29
CA THR A 15 13.56 10.33 34.06
C THR A 15 14.74 11.27 34.29
N LEU A 16 14.67 12.14 35.31
CA LEU A 16 15.52 13.33 35.39
C LEU A 16 17.01 12.98 35.51
N GLN A 17 17.31 11.99 36.34
CA GLN A 17 18.68 11.55 36.59
C GLN A 17 19.37 11.09 35.30
N LEU A 18 18.73 10.17 34.55
CA LEU A 18 19.29 9.64 33.31
C LEU A 18 19.33 10.71 32.19
N ARG A 19 18.31 11.58 32.10
CA ARG A 19 18.32 12.71 31.16
C ARG A 19 19.53 13.62 31.39
N ARG A 20 19.83 13.97 32.65
CA ARG A 20 20.98 14.79 33.03
C ARG A 20 22.28 14.09 32.65
N ASP A 21 22.49 12.90 33.16
CA ASP A 21 23.76 12.20 33.02
C ASP A 21 24.12 11.90 31.56
N VAL A 22 23.13 11.65 30.70
CA VAL A 22 23.34 11.31 29.28
C VAL A 22 23.33 12.55 28.39
N LEU A 23 22.36 13.45 28.55
CA LEU A 23 22.14 14.52 27.58
C LEU A 23 22.86 15.82 27.97
N TYR A 24 23.02 16.08 29.27
CA TYR A 24 23.62 17.31 29.80
C TYR A 24 24.52 17.02 31.02
N PRO A 25 25.64 16.28 30.83
CA PRO A 25 26.52 15.94 31.93
C PRO A 25 26.99 17.18 32.69
N GLY A 26 26.85 17.17 34.02
CA GLY A 26 27.25 18.28 34.90
C GLY A 26 26.22 19.40 35.07
N ALA A 27 25.06 19.34 34.40
CA ALA A 27 23.96 20.27 34.65
C ALA A 27 23.20 19.93 35.95
N ASP A 28 22.42 20.88 36.49
CA ASP A 28 21.49 20.62 37.60
C ASP A 28 20.25 19.82 37.14
N LEU A 29 19.59 19.10 38.05
CA LEU A 29 18.36 18.35 37.70
C LEU A 29 17.22 19.28 37.21
N SER A 30 17.15 20.51 37.73
CA SER A 30 16.18 21.50 37.25
C SER A 30 16.37 21.86 35.77
N PHE A 31 17.60 21.76 35.24
CA PHE A 31 17.92 22.07 33.84
C PHE A 31 17.31 21.05 32.86
N VAL A 32 17.08 19.82 33.30
CA VAL A 32 16.52 18.74 32.46
C VAL A 32 15.02 18.54 32.64
N HIS A 33 14.40 19.33 33.50
CA HIS A 33 12.95 19.43 33.59
C HIS A 33 12.39 20.11 32.34
N LEU A 34 11.37 19.53 31.71
CA LEU A 34 10.72 20.14 30.56
C LEU A 34 9.54 21.00 31.00
N PRO A 35 9.28 22.13 30.30
CA PRO A 35 7.96 22.74 30.34
C PRO A 35 6.92 21.69 29.93
N HIS A 36 5.83 21.61 30.70
CA HIS A 36 4.73 20.66 30.50
C HIS A 36 5.08 19.19 30.68
N ASP A 37 6.17 18.85 31.41
CA ASP A 37 6.52 17.43 31.65
C ASP A 37 5.32 16.65 32.23
N ALA A 38 4.53 17.23 33.14
CA ALA A 38 3.33 16.59 33.70
C ALA A 38 2.26 16.18 32.66
N ASP A 39 2.25 16.81 31.49
CA ASP A 39 1.32 16.51 30.39
C ASP A 39 1.85 15.41 29.45
N GLY A 40 3.10 14.95 29.66
CA GLY A 40 3.79 13.97 28.84
C GLY A 40 3.57 12.52 29.26
N LEU A 41 3.75 11.60 28.32
CA LEU A 41 3.90 10.17 28.58
C LEU A 41 5.39 9.84 28.69
N HIS A 42 5.84 9.35 29.84
CA HIS A 42 7.25 8.99 30.08
C HIS A 42 7.42 7.48 30.11
N PHE A 43 8.42 6.98 29.39
CA PHE A 43 8.72 5.56 29.30
C PHE A 43 10.17 5.31 29.70
N GLY A 44 10.36 4.30 30.54
CA GLY A 44 11.65 3.76 30.94
C GLY A 44 11.87 2.37 30.37
N LEU A 45 13.06 2.13 29.83
CA LEU A 45 13.54 0.80 29.45
C LEU A 45 14.42 0.27 30.58
N PHE A 46 14.07 -0.92 31.08
CA PHE A 46 14.72 -1.58 32.20
C PHE A 46 15.41 -2.86 31.74
N GLU A 47 16.67 -3.04 32.13
CA GLU A 47 17.40 -4.31 32.05
C GLU A 47 17.42 -4.89 33.48
N GLY A 48 16.53 -5.84 33.78
CA GLY A 48 16.22 -6.19 35.18
C GLY A 48 15.54 -5.03 35.92
N ASP A 49 16.10 -4.60 37.05
CA ASP A 49 15.62 -3.44 37.82
C ASP A 49 16.34 -2.13 37.45
N TRP A 50 17.28 -2.18 36.51
CA TRP A 50 18.10 -1.03 36.15
C TRP A 50 17.49 -0.22 35.00
N LEU A 51 17.14 1.04 35.29
CA LEU A 51 16.69 2.00 34.28
C LEU A 51 17.84 2.38 33.35
N SER A 52 17.84 1.81 32.15
CA SER A 52 18.92 1.89 31.18
C SER A 52 18.60 2.79 29.98
N GLY A 53 17.33 3.19 29.80
CA GLY A 53 16.93 4.18 28.82
C GLY A 53 15.62 4.88 29.18
N VAL A 54 15.43 6.10 28.67
CA VAL A 54 14.20 6.88 28.84
C VAL A 54 13.83 7.62 27.55
N VAL A 55 12.53 7.83 27.35
CA VAL A 55 11.98 8.73 26.34
C VAL A 55 10.70 9.38 26.86
N SER A 56 10.34 10.54 26.34
CA SER A 56 9.10 11.23 26.72
C SER A 56 8.35 11.69 25.50
N LEU A 57 7.05 11.41 25.46
CA LEU A 57 6.17 11.60 24.32
C LEU A 57 5.05 12.57 24.69
N PHE A 58 4.86 13.61 23.87
CA PHE A 58 3.87 14.65 24.05
C PHE A 58 2.90 14.62 22.87
N LEU A 59 1.64 14.31 23.14
CA LEU A 59 0.60 14.16 22.13
C LEU A 59 -0.11 15.51 21.87
N GLN A 60 -0.38 15.82 20.60
CA GLN A 60 -1.05 17.05 20.18
C GLN A 60 -1.95 16.78 18.97
N ARG A 61 -3.26 16.59 19.19
CA ARG A 61 -4.27 16.27 18.17
C ARG A 61 -3.78 15.16 17.22
N ASN A 62 -3.25 15.51 16.06
CA ASN A 62 -2.80 14.59 15.01
C ASN A 62 -1.26 14.46 14.91
N THR A 63 -0.53 15.02 15.86
CA THR A 63 0.94 14.97 15.90
C THR A 63 1.44 14.60 17.28
N ALA A 64 2.62 14.01 17.35
CA ALA A 64 3.33 13.77 18.60
C ALA A 64 4.76 14.29 18.51
N GLN A 65 5.24 14.89 19.59
CA GLN A 65 6.64 15.21 19.75
C GLN A 65 7.25 14.27 20.78
N PHE A 66 8.34 13.58 20.45
CA PHE A 66 9.14 12.94 21.48
C PHE A 66 10.36 13.79 21.83
N ARG A 67 10.76 13.74 23.10
CA ARG A 67 11.81 14.55 23.69
C ARG A 67 12.65 13.68 24.64
N LYS A 68 13.90 14.10 24.82
CA LYS A 68 14.82 13.56 25.82
C LYS A 68 14.99 12.03 25.76
N LEU A 69 15.12 11.49 24.54
CA LEU A 69 15.57 10.12 24.35
C LEU A 69 17.01 9.99 24.86
N ALA A 70 17.21 9.18 25.89
CA ALA A 70 18.52 8.94 26.50
C ALA A 70 18.69 7.45 26.78
N VAL A 71 19.86 6.90 26.44
CA VAL A 71 20.26 5.53 26.75
C VAL A 71 21.59 5.60 27.47
N HIS A 72 21.71 4.89 28.59
CA HIS A 72 22.94 4.87 29.38
C HIS A 72 24.14 4.44 28.52
N PRO A 73 25.33 5.05 28.64
CA PRO A 73 26.49 4.76 27.78
C PRO A 73 26.87 3.27 27.72
N ALA A 74 26.80 2.56 28.85
CA ALA A 74 27.07 1.13 28.92
C ALA A 74 26.06 0.23 28.16
N CYS A 75 24.93 0.81 27.72
CA CYS A 75 23.89 0.12 26.95
C CYS A 75 23.83 0.57 25.48
N GLN A 76 24.72 1.49 25.06
CA GLN A 76 24.80 1.90 23.66
C GLN A 76 25.20 0.71 22.78
N GLY A 77 24.59 0.61 21.60
CA GLY A 77 24.77 -0.53 20.68
C GLY A 77 23.89 -1.76 20.98
N LYS A 78 23.23 -1.83 22.15
CA LYS A 78 22.30 -2.94 22.49
C LYS A 78 20.91 -2.84 21.82
N GLY A 79 20.66 -1.83 20.99
CA GLY A 79 19.35 -1.61 20.35
C GLY A 79 18.29 -0.92 21.23
N TYR A 80 18.60 -0.55 22.47
CA TYR A 80 17.62 -0.01 23.42
C TYR A 80 16.97 1.30 22.96
N GLY A 81 17.72 2.17 22.28
CA GLY A 81 17.16 3.36 21.65
C GLY A 81 16.11 3.00 20.60
N SER A 82 16.37 1.98 19.78
CA SER A 82 15.41 1.49 18.78
C SER A 82 14.15 0.92 19.44
N MET A 83 14.29 0.14 20.51
CA MET A 83 13.15 -0.43 21.24
C MET A 83 12.25 0.67 21.84
N LEU A 84 12.85 1.71 22.45
CA LEU A 84 12.09 2.86 22.96
C LEU A 84 11.36 3.60 21.84
N MET A 85 12.00 3.77 20.68
CA MET A 85 11.38 4.42 19.53
C MET A 85 10.23 3.59 18.93
N GLU A 86 10.41 2.28 18.75
CA GLU A 86 9.36 1.36 18.29
C GLU A 86 8.15 1.40 19.22
N HIS A 87 8.38 1.41 20.53
CA HIS A 87 7.31 1.49 21.52
C HIS A 87 6.47 2.77 21.38
N ILE A 88 7.10 3.94 21.30
CA ILE A 88 6.36 5.20 21.18
C ILE A 88 5.71 5.38 19.80
N GLU A 89 6.32 4.86 18.73
CA GLU A 89 5.76 4.87 17.37
C GLU A 89 4.51 3.98 17.30
N GLN A 90 4.55 2.77 17.89
CA GLN A 90 3.37 1.90 18.01
C GLN A 90 2.26 2.55 18.84
N LEU A 91 2.62 3.21 19.94
CA LEU A 91 1.65 3.95 20.75
C LEU A 91 1.01 5.09 19.94
N CYS A 92 1.80 5.87 19.20
CA CYS A 92 1.26 6.91 18.31
C CYS A 92 0.32 6.34 17.26
N ARG A 93 0.63 5.18 16.67
CA ARG A 93 -0.26 4.49 15.72
C ARG A 93 -1.59 4.10 16.35
N LYS A 94 -1.56 3.54 17.57
CA LYS A 94 -2.76 3.17 18.33
C LYS A 94 -3.63 4.39 18.65
N GLU A 95 -3.01 5.53 18.91
CA GLU A 95 -3.69 6.80 19.19
C GLU A 95 -4.03 7.60 17.91
N HIS A 96 -3.93 6.98 16.72
CA HIS A 96 -4.22 7.59 15.42
C HIS A 96 -3.46 8.91 15.15
N ILE A 97 -2.23 9.01 15.65
CA ILE A 97 -1.34 10.13 15.39
C ILE A 97 -0.71 9.95 14.01
N ALA A 98 -0.95 10.89 13.08
CA ALA A 98 -0.41 10.83 11.73
C ALA A 98 1.10 11.15 11.65
N ARG A 99 1.66 11.89 12.61
CA ARG A 99 3.05 12.36 12.54
C ARG A 99 3.75 12.37 13.89
N ILE A 100 4.95 11.80 13.97
CA ILE A 100 5.83 11.91 15.13
C ILE A 100 7.10 12.70 14.76
N TRP A 101 7.58 13.56 15.66
CA TRP A 101 8.77 14.38 15.38
C TRP A 101 9.62 14.69 16.62
N CYS A 102 10.86 15.11 16.40
CA CYS A 102 11.77 15.56 17.44
C CYS A 102 12.72 16.67 16.94
N ASN A 103 13.43 17.27 17.89
CA ASN A 103 14.62 18.06 17.61
C ASN A 103 15.84 17.18 17.86
N ALA A 104 16.37 16.58 16.79
CA ALA A 104 17.55 15.73 16.83
C ALA A 104 18.80 16.60 16.98
N ARG A 105 19.78 16.16 17.78
CA ARG A 105 21.13 16.74 17.72
C ARG A 105 21.80 16.25 16.44
N ASP A 106 22.70 17.05 15.87
CA ASP A 106 23.47 16.67 14.67
C ASP A 106 24.14 15.29 14.84
N THR A 107 24.62 14.99 16.05
CA THR A 107 25.27 13.71 16.38
C THR A 107 24.33 12.49 16.39
N ALA A 108 23.02 12.71 16.37
CA ALA A 108 21.99 11.68 16.40
C ALA A 108 21.18 11.58 15.09
N GLU A 109 21.40 12.46 14.10
CA GLU A 109 20.65 12.45 12.84
C GLU A 109 20.69 11.08 12.15
N GLY A 110 21.87 10.46 12.07
CA GLY A 110 22.05 9.16 11.44
C GLY A 110 21.25 8.03 12.11
N PHE A 111 20.93 8.14 13.40
CA PHE A 111 20.05 7.20 14.10
C PHE A 111 18.60 7.34 13.60
N TYR A 112 18.11 8.56 13.45
CA TYR A 112 16.73 8.83 13.01
C TYR A 112 16.53 8.58 11.51
N LEU A 113 17.49 8.96 10.67
CA LEU A 113 17.46 8.69 9.22
C LEU A 113 17.31 7.19 8.93
N LYS A 114 18.05 6.34 9.65
CA LYS A 114 17.95 4.87 9.54
C LYS A 114 16.57 4.32 9.93
N ARG A 115 15.76 5.11 10.63
CA ARG A 115 14.39 4.77 11.07
C ARG A 115 13.31 5.45 10.21
N GLY A 116 13.69 6.04 9.07
CA GLY A 116 12.74 6.67 8.16
C GLY A 116 12.31 8.09 8.53
N TYR A 117 12.91 8.70 9.56
CA TYR A 117 12.68 10.12 9.84
C TYR A 117 13.34 10.96 8.76
N ALA A 118 12.64 11.99 8.29
CA ALA A 118 13.14 12.96 7.32
C ALA A 118 13.39 14.32 7.99
N TYR A 119 14.21 15.13 7.35
CA TYR A 119 14.45 16.52 7.76
C TYR A 119 13.18 17.36 7.61
N ASP A 120 12.87 18.17 8.63
CA ASP A 120 11.67 19.00 8.71
C ASP A 120 12.01 20.47 8.99
N GLY A 121 12.65 21.12 8.01
CA GLY A 121 13.07 22.52 8.10
C GLY A 121 14.58 22.69 8.28
N ALA A 122 14.98 23.95 8.49
CA ALA A 122 16.39 24.34 8.61
C ALA A 122 16.99 23.95 9.98
N PRO A 123 18.31 23.70 10.05
CA PRO A 123 18.99 23.53 11.34
C PRO A 123 18.91 24.81 12.18
N PHE A 124 18.94 24.66 13.51
CA PHE A 124 18.89 25.76 14.46
C PHE A 124 19.77 25.49 15.68
N ILE A 125 20.19 26.55 16.37
CA ILE A 125 21.03 26.46 17.56
C ILE A 125 20.18 26.74 18.80
N LYS A 126 20.34 25.92 19.83
CA LYS A 126 19.78 26.16 21.15
C LYS A 126 20.79 25.75 22.23
N ASP A 127 21.07 26.63 23.19
CA ASP A 127 22.01 26.38 24.30
C ASP A 127 23.40 25.92 23.80
N ASN A 128 23.92 26.55 22.74
CA ASN A 128 25.16 26.18 22.03
C ASN A 128 25.20 24.75 21.46
N ILE A 129 24.03 24.13 21.26
CA ILE A 129 23.89 22.82 20.63
C ILE A 129 23.14 22.99 19.31
N ASN A 130 23.69 22.42 18.25
CA ASN A 130 23.00 22.33 16.96
C ASN A 130 21.91 21.28 17.01
N PHE A 131 20.75 21.66 16.49
CA PHE A 131 19.61 20.79 16.32
C PHE A 131 19.09 20.85 14.90
N ARG A 132 18.47 19.74 14.50
CA ARG A 132 17.66 19.66 13.32
C ARG A 132 16.32 19.03 13.67
N LYS A 133 15.23 19.64 13.19
CA LYS A 133 13.91 19.04 13.35
C LYS A 133 13.80 17.86 12.40
N MET A 134 13.38 16.71 12.91
CA MET A 134 13.20 15.48 12.16
C MET A 134 11.82 14.90 12.43
N ALA A 135 11.16 14.40 11.40
CA ALA A 135 9.80 13.88 11.50
C ALA A 135 9.62 12.57 10.72
N LEU A 136 8.78 11.70 11.27
CA LEU A 136 8.31 10.48 10.65
C LEU A 136 6.79 10.61 10.48
N GLN A 137 6.34 10.38 9.24
CA GLN A 137 4.92 10.21 8.94
C GLN A 137 4.51 8.79 9.35
N LEU A 138 3.54 8.69 10.25
CA LEU A 138 3.00 7.45 10.78
C LEU A 138 1.75 6.99 10.03
N ASP A 139 1.01 7.91 9.41
CA ASP A 139 -0.04 7.61 8.43
C ASP A 139 0.52 6.91 7.18
N LYS A 140 1.81 7.09 6.90
CA LYS A 140 2.59 6.18 6.07
C LYS A 140 2.83 4.87 6.84
N GLN A 141 1.83 4.00 6.86
CA GLN A 141 2.09 2.56 6.87
C GLN A 141 3.07 2.26 5.72
N ASP A 142 3.99 1.32 5.90
CA ASP A 142 4.92 0.87 4.85
C ASP A 142 4.20 0.83 3.50
N GLY A 143 4.60 1.71 2.59
CA GLY A 143 3.77 2.26 1.51
C GLY A 143 3.04 1.26 0.62
N LYS A 144 1.90 0.78 1.10
CA LYS A 144 0.80 0.24 0.30
C LYS A 144 -0.46 0.99 0.72
N THR A 145 -0.69 2.15 0.13
CA THR A 145 -2.00 2.81 0.18
C THR A 145 -3.00 1.86 -0.45
N PHE A 146 -3.97 1.39 0.33
CA PHE A 146 -5.04 0.54 -0.20
C PHE A 146 -5.82 1.34 -1.25
N THR A 147 -5.81 0.87 -2.50
CA THR A 147 -6.41 1.59 -3.62
C THR A 147 -7.68 0.90 -4.09
N VAL A 148 -8.80 1.64 -4.18
CA VAL A 148 -9.99 1.18 -4.88
C VAL A 148 -9.85 1.53 -6.37
N ILE A 149 -9.92 0.52 -7.23
CA ILE A 149 -9.69 0.63 -8.67
C ILE A 149 -10.99 0.26 -9.40
N PRO A 150 -11.81 1.23 -9.82
CA PRO A 150 -12.97 0.95 -10.65
C PRO A 150 -12.58 0.26 -11.97
N ALA A 151 -13.42 -0.65 -12.43
CA ALA A 151 -13.22 -1.34 -13.71
C ALA A 151 -14.18 -0.84 -14.79
N ILE A 152 -13.66 -0.65 -16.00
CA ILE A 152 -14.45 -0.47 -17.22
C ILE A 152 -14.08 -1.58 -18.20
N ASP A 153 -15.06 -2.43 -18.52
CA ASP A 153 -14.93 -3.42 -19.59
C ASP A 153 -15.49 -2.83 -20.90
N ILE A 154 -14.79 -3.05 -22.02
CA ILE A 154 -15.11 -2.46 -23.32
C ILE A 154 -15.48 -3.55 -24.33
N ILE A 155 -16.65 -3.40 -24.95
CA ILE A 155 -17.04 -4.08 -26.20
C ILE A 155 -17.65 -3.05 -27.15
N ASP A 156 -17.24 -3.07 -28.41
CA ASP A 156 -17.69 -2.15 -29.46
C ASP A 156 -17.53 -0.66 -29.06
N GLY A 157 -16.49 -0.34 -28.29
CA GLY A 157 -16.22 0.99 -27.76
C GLY A 157 -17.14 1.46 -26.62
N LYS A 158 -17.97 0.57 -26.05
CA LYS A 158 -18.96 0.89 -24.99
C LYS A 158 -18.60 0.25 -23.65
N CYS A 159 -19.04 0.85 -22.54
CA CYS A 159 -18.95 0.25 -21.21
C CYS A 159 -19.94 -0.90 -21.07
N VAL A 160 -19.43 -2.09 -20.82
CA VAL A 160 -20.23 -3.30 -20.68
C VAL A 160 -19.90 -4.06 -19.42
N ARG A 161 -20.69 -5.08 -19.12
CA ARG A 161 -20.29 -6.16 -18.22
C ARG A 161 -20.77 -7.48 -18.77
N LEU A 162 -19.97 -8.51 -18.55
CA LEU A 162 -20.35 -9.89 -18.77
C LEU A 162 -20.72 -10.54 -17.44
N THR A 163 -21.74 -11.39 -17.43
CA THR A 163 -21.99 -12.27 -16.28
C THR A 163 -21.02 -13.44 -16.37
N GLN A 164 -20.12 -13.57 -15.38
CA GLN A 164 -19.09 -14.64 -15.32
C GLN A 164 -18.24 -14.77 -16.60
N GLY A 165 -17.99 -13.65 -17.30
CA GLY A 165 -17.19 -13.65 -18.53
C GLY A 165 -17.91 -14.17 -19.78
N ASP A 166 -19.21 -14.45 -19.73
CA ASP A 166 -19.97 -14.91 -20.89
C ASP A 166 -20.35 -13.76 -21.85
N TYR A 167 -19.75 -13.76 -23.04
CA TYR A 167 -20.00 -12.78 -24.11
C TYR A 167 -21.44 -12.79 -24.63
N ALA A 168 -22.18 -13.89 -24.47
CA ALA A 168 -23.60 -13.96 -24.82
C ALA A 168 -24.48 -13.23 -23.80
N GLN A 169 -23.99 -13.05 -22.57
CA GLN A 169 -24.67 -12.35 -21.47
C GLN A 169 -24.09 -10.96 -21.23
N LYS A 170 -24.11 -10.14 -22.27
CA LYS A 170 -23.62 -8.76 -22.26
C LYS A 170 -24.71 -7.78 -21.81
N LYS A 171 -24.40 -6.93 -20.83
CA LYS A 171 -25.19 -5.73 -20.49
C LYS A 171 -24.36 -4.49 -20.82
N VAL A 172 -24.95 -3.54 -21.55
CA VAL A 172 -24.34 -2.22 -21.79
C VAL A 172 -24.77 -1.29 -20.65
N TYR A 173 -23.81 -0.68 -19.96
CA TYR A 173 -24.08 0.28 -18.88
C TYR A 173 -24.00 1.73 -19.35
N ASN A 174 -23.07 2.02 -20.25
CA ASN A 174 -22.89 3.36 -20.80
C ASN A 174 -22.27 3.26 -22.20
N GLU A 175 -22.69 4.11 -23.13
CA GLU A 175 -22.13 4.14 -24.49
C GLU A 175 -20.83 4.97 -24.59
N HIS A 176 -20.48 5.70 -23.53
CA HIS A 176 -19.39 6.68 -23.52
C HIS A 176 -18.42 6.42 -22.35
N PRO A 177 -17.40 5.56 -22.54
CA PRO A 177 -16.43 5.22 -21.49
C PRO A 177 -15.68 6.40 -20.88
N LEU A 178 -15.43 7.45 -21.67
CA LEU A 178 -14.80 8.67 -21.18
C LEU A 178 -15.65 9.40 -20.12
N GLU A 179 -16.98 9.39 -20.27
CA GLU A 179 -17.87 10.02 -19.28
C GLU A 179 -17.83 9.27 -17.95
N VAL A 180 -17.82 7.93 -18.01
CA VAL A 180 -17.68 7.08 -16.84
C VAL A 180 -16.34 7.30 -16.14
N ALA A 181 -15.24 7.35 -16.91
CA ALA A 181 -13.91 7.63 -16.37
C ALA A 181 -13.84 9.01 -15.69
N LYS A 182 -14.41 10.06 -16.31
CA LYS A 182 -14.50 11.39 -15.70
C LYS A 182 -15.34 11.42 -14.42
N ALA A 183 -16.43 10.64 -14.39
CA ALA A 183 -17.23 10.51 -13.18
C ALA A 183 -16.42 9.88 -12.03
N PHE A 184 -15.63 8.84 -12.30
CA PHE A 184 -14.69 8.28 -11.32
C PHE A 184 -13.64 9.29 -10.87
N GLU A 185 -12.98 9.97 -11.80
CA GLU A 185 -12.00 11.01 -11.47
C GLU A 185 -12.60 12.12 -10.58
N SER A 186 -13.85 12.53 -10.87
CA SER A 186 -14.51 13.62 -10.14
C SER A 186 -14.73 13.35 -8.65
N ILE A 187 -14.73 12.08 -8.24
CA ILE A 187 -14.87 11.67 -6.83
C ILE A 187 -13.53 11.30 -6.18
N GLY A 188 -12.40 11.58 -6.84
CA GLY A 188 -11.06 11.34 -6.31
C GLY A 188 -10.48 9.97 -6.60
N VAL A 189 -11.04 9.19 -7.52
CA VAL A 189 -10.40 7.95 -7.99
C VAL A 189 -9.11 8.31 -8.72
N GLU A 190 -8.02 7.61 -8.40
CA GLU A 190 -6.69 7.83 -9.01
C GLU A 190 -6.32 6.77 -10.05
N ARG A 191 -6.85 5.54 -9.92
CA ARG A 191 -6.52 4.40 -10.79
C ARG A 191 -7.75 3.84 -11.50
N LEU A 192 -7.57 3.41 -12.74
CA LEU A 192 -8.62 2.79 -13.54
C LEU A 192 -8.13 1.48 -14.16
N HIS A 193 -8.90 0.41 -13.97
CA HIS A 193 -8.69 -0.87 -14.65
C HIS A 193 -9.53 -0.90 -15.94
N LEU A 194 -8.89 -0.90 -17.11
CA LEU A 194 -9.55 -0.81 -18.41
C LEU A 194 -9.33 -2.09 -19.22
N VAL A 195 -10.41 -2.81 -19.53
CA VAL A 195 -10.34 -4.13 -20.17
C VAL A 195 -10.97 -4.11 -21.56
N ASP A 196 -10.15 -4.36 -22.58
CA ASP A 196 -10.60 -4.58 -23.95
C ASP A 196 -11.05 -6.03 -24.16
N LEU A 197 -12.35 -6.28 -24.02
CA LEU A 197 -12.92 -7.61 -24.20
C LEU A 197 -12.95 -8.03 -25.68
N ASP A 198 -13.12 -7.08 -26.62
CA ASP A 198 -12.97 -7.39 -28.05
C ASP A 198 -11.56 -7.88 -28.34
N GLY A 199 -10.57 -7.20 -27.77
CA GLY A 199 -9.17 -7.57 -27.90
C GLY A 199 -8.84 -8.89 -27.24
N ALA A 200 -9.38 -9.14 -26.03
CA ALA A 200 -9.25 -10.42 -25.34
C ALA A 200 -9.77 -11.59 -26.20
N LYS A 201 -10.92 -11.41 -26.86
CA LYS A 201 -11.52 -12.40 -27.75
C LYS A 201 -10.76 -12.56 -29.08
N LYS A 202 -10.30 -11.45 -29.67
CA LYS A 202 -9.61 -11.43 -30.97
C LYS A 202 -8.14 -11.85 -30.88
N GLY A 203 -7.51 -11.70 -29.71
CA GLY A 203 -6.07 -11.92 -29.52
C GLY A 203 -5.20 -10.81 -30.09
N ALA A 204 -5.70 -9.58 -30.14
CA ALA A 204 -4.96 -8.37 -30.53
C ALA A 204 -5.67 -7.15 -29.90
N VAL A 205 -4.95 -6.06 -29.61
CA VAL A 205 -5.58 -4.84 -29.07
C VAL A 205 -6.53 -4.20 -30.11
N VAL A 206 -7.76 -3.91 -29.71
CA VAL A 206 -8.83 -3.37 -30.57
C VAL A 206 -9.24 -1.97 -30.11
N ASN A 207 -9.56 -1.80 -28.84
CA ASN A 207 -10.18 -0.58 -28.29
C ASN A 207 -9.15 0.48 -27.81
N TRP A 208 -7.98 0.56 -28.43
CA TRP A 208 -6.93 1.53 -28.06
C TRP A 208 -7.37 3.00 -28.19
N LYS A 209 -8.31 3.33 -29.09
CA LYS A 209 -8.88 4.69 -29.19
C LYS A 209 -9.66 5.10 -27.94
N VAL A 210 -10.28 4.14 -27.25
CA VAL A 210 -10.96 4.40 -25.98
C VAL A 210 -9.93 4.68 -24.89
N LEU A 211 -8.85 3.89 -24.84
CA LEU A 211 -7.70 4.14 -23.97
C LEU A 211 -7.11 5.54 -24.20
N GLU A 212 -6.77 5.89 -25.44
CA GLU A 212 -6.23 7.20 -25.81
C GLU A 212 -7.14 8.35 -25.35
N ALA A 213 -8.45 8.22 -25.58
CA ALA A 213 -9.42 9.22 -25.19
C ALA A 213 -9.51 9.39 -23.66
N ILE A 214 -9.46 8.30 -22.90
CA ILE A 214 -9.51 8.33 -21.43
C ILE A 214 -8.20 8.91 -20.88
N ALA A 215 -7.05 8.32 -21.24
CA ALA A 215 -5.74 8.73 -20.74
C ALA A 215 -5.39 10.19 -21.11
N GLY A 216 -5.82 10.66 -22.28
CA GLY A 216 -5.57 12.04 -22.71
C GLY A 216 -6.53 13.10 -22.13
N LYS A 217 -7.60 12.70 -21.43
CA LYS A 217 -8.66 13.62 -20.94
C LYS A 217 -9.04 13.44 -19.48
N THR A 218 -8.28 12.63 -18.74
CA THR A 218 -8.33 12.46 -17.29
C THR A 218 -6.89 12.40 -16.76
N ASN A 219 -6.71 12.51 -15.45
CA ASN A 219 -5.45 12.31 -14.74
C ASN A 219 -5.36 10.89 -14.14
N LEU A 220 -6.25 9.98 -14.55
CA LEU A 220 -6.28 8.62 -14.04
C LEU A 220 -5.03 7.85 -14.48
N VAL A 221 -4.44 7.12 -13.54
CA VAL A 221 -3.43 6.10 -13.84
C VAL A 221 -4.14 4.86 -14.37
N VAL A 222 -4.16 4.70 -15.68
CA VAL A 222 -4.88 3.63 -16.36
C VAL A 222 -3.97 2.41 -16.54
N ASP A 223 -4.41 1.25 -16.07
CA ASP A 223 -3.90 -0.03 -16.55
C ASP A 223 -4.83 -0.60 -17.63
N PHE A 224 -4.25 -1.13 -18.71
CA PHE A 224 -5.00 -1.60 -19.87
C PHE A 224 -4.68 -3.06 -20.19
N GLY A 225 -5.72 -3.88 -20.29
CA GLY A 225 -5.62 -5.30 -20.63
C GLY A 225 -6.54 -5.71 -21.76
N GLY A 226 -6.31 -6.90 -22.31
CA GLY A 226 -7.14 -7.48 -23.37
C GLY A 226 -6.41 -7.54 -24.72
N GLY A 227 -6.11 -8.75 -25.19
CA GLY A 227 -5.55 -8.97 -26.52
C GLY A 227 -4.06 -8.74 -26.69
N ILE A 228 -3.30 -8.47 -25.61
CA ILE A 228 -1.84 -8.32 -25.68
C ILE A 228 -1.19 -9.69 -25.91
N LYS A 229 -0.65 -9.92 -27.12
CA LYS A 229 -0.05 -11.19 -27.54
C LYS A 229 1.36 -11.05 -28.11
N LYS A 230 1.74 -9.88 -28.60
CA LYS A 230 3.04 -9.58 -29.19
C LYS A 230 3.53 -8.20 -28.74
N GLU A 231 4.82 -7.93 -28.96
CA GLU A 231 5.45 -6.66 -28.56
C GLU A 231 4.76 -5.42 -29.17
N GLU A 232 4.27 -5.53 -30.40
CA GLU A 232 3.50 -4.48 -31.07
C GLU A 232 2.27 -4.06 -30.25
N ASP A 233 1.59 -5.00 -29.60
CA ASP A 233 0.41 -4.70 -28.80
C ASP A 233 0.78 -3.88 -27.56
N LEU A 234 1.91 -4.21 -26.91
CA LEU A 234 2.43 -3.43 -25.79
C LEU A 234 2.80 -2.01 -26.20
N ARG A 235 3.41 -1.86 -27.37
CA ARG A 235 3.73 -0.53 -27.91
C ARG A 235 2.46 0.29 -28.09
N ILE A 236 1.42 -0.27 -28.72
CA ILE A 236 0.12 0.38 -28.86
C ILE A 236 -0.44 0.79 -27.48
N VAL A 237 -0.41 -0.11 -26.50
CA VAL A 237 -0.93 0.15 -25.15
C VAL A 237 -0.23 1.35 -24.49
N PHE A 238 1.11 1.37 -24.48
CA PHE A 238 1.87 2.44 -23.84
C PHE A 238 1.84 3.76 -24.62
N GLU A 239 1.92 3.72 -25.95
CA GLU A 239 1.87 4.93 -26.80
C GLU A 239 0.51 5.64 -26.71
N ASN A 240 -0.56 4.91 -26.41
CA ASN A 240 -1.90 5.46 -26.20
C ASN A 240 -2.19 5.83 -24.73
N GLY A 241 -1.17 5.86 -23.86
CA GLY A 241 -1.25 6.48 -22.54
C GLY A 241 -1.55 5.55 -21.37
N ALA A 242 -1.57 4.22 -21.57
CA ALA A 242 -1.62 3.32 -20.42
C ALA A 242 -0.36 3.46 -19.55
N ALA A 243 -0.55 3.54 -18.24
CA ALA A 243 0.55 3.56 -17.28
C ALA A 243 1.12 2.17 -17.05
N LEU A 244 0.27 1.13 -17.09
CA LEU A 244 0.63 -0.28 -16.97
C LEU A 244 -0.08 -1.13 -18.04
N ALA A 245 0.58 -2.18 -18.48
CA ALA A 245 0.00 -3.22 -19.32
C ALA A 245 -0.48 -4.39 -18.45
N THR A 246 -1.77 -4.73 -18.56
CA THR A 246 -2.37 -5.84 -17.84
C THR A 246 -2.23 -7.13 -18.67
N ILE A 247 -1.46 -8.09 -18.14
CA ILE A 247 -1.07 -9.31 -18.86
C ILE A 247 -1.33 -10.53 -17.98
N GLY A 248 -2.11 -11.49 -18.49
CA GLY A 248 -2.35 -12.78 -17.83
C GLY A 248 -1.98 -13.96 -18.70
N SER A 249 -2.75 -14.23 -19.77
CA SER A 249 -2.60 -15.45 -20.57
C SER A 249 -1.22 -15.67 -21.19
N ILE A 250 -0.50 -14.62 -21.60
CA ILE A 250 0.85 -14.77 -22.18
C ILE A 250 1.86 -15.18 -21.10
N ALA A 251 1.75 -14.66 -19.87
CA ALA A 251 2.64 -15.06 -18.76
C ALA A 251 2.58 -16.57 -18.46
N VAL A 252 1.49 -17.23 -18.85
CA VAL A 252 1.31 -18.68 -18.72
C VAL A 252 1.73 -19.42 -19.99
N LYS A 253 1.28 -18.97 -21.16
CA LYS A 253 1.46 -19.70 -22.43
C LYS A 253 2.84 -19.52 -23.06
N ASP A 254 3.50 -18.40 -22.78
CA ASP A 254 4.82 -18.06 -23.29
C ASP A 254 5.57 -17.20 -22.26
N ALA A 255 6.01 -17.86 -21.19
CA ALA A 255 6.67 -17.22 -20.06
C ALA A 255 8.00 -16.55 -20.46
N GLU A 256 8.74 -17.13 -21.41
CA GLU A 256 10.00 -16.55 -21.90
C GLU A 256 9.76 -15.19 -22.56
N LEU A 257 8.77 -15.11 -23.45
CA LEU A 257 8.36 -13.84 -24.06
C LEU A 257 7.92 -12.82 -23.00
N PHE A 258 7.09 -13.25 -22.04
CA PHE A 258 6.62 -12.39 -20.96
C PHE A 258 7.77 -11.83 -20.11
N PHE A 259 8.71 -12.66 -19.67
CA PHE A 259 9.88 -12.21 -18.91
C PHE A 259 10.80 -11.31 -19.74
N GLY A 260 10.89 -11.55 -21.06
CA GLY A 260 11.51 -10.62 -21.99
C GLY A 260 10.89 -9.22 -21.92
N TRP A 261 9.56 -9.12 -21.83
CA TRP A 261 8.86 -7.84 -21.65
C TRP A 261 9.08 -7.23 -20.27
N VAL A 262 9.01 -8.02 -19.19
CA VAL A 262 9.29 -7.53 -17.83
C VAL A 262 10.68 -6.90 -17.75
N LYS A 263 11.70 -7.56 -18.33
CA LYS A 263 13.07 -7.04 -18.37
C LYS A 263 13.20 -5.76 -19.21
N ARG A 264 12.46 -5.68 -20.33
CA ARG A 264 12.57 -4.55 -21.27
C ARG A 264 11.83 -3.31 -20.82
N TYR A 265 10.60 -3.46 -20.31
CA TYR A 265 9.73 -2.34 -19.94
C TYR A 265 9.80 -2.02 -18.44
N GLY A 266 10.32 -2.93 -17.62
CA GLY A 266 10.35 -2.82 -16.17
C GLY A 266 9.11 -3.41 -15.52
N ALA A 267 9.29 -4.06 -14.36
CA ALA A 267 8.20 -4.70 -13.61
C ALA A 267 7.10 -3.70 -13.16
N ASP A 268 7.45 -2.43 -12.94
CA ASP A 268 6.50 -1.37 -12.57
C ASP A 268 5.48 -1.06 -13.68
N LYS A 269 5.80 -1.43 -14.93
CA LYS A 269 4.93 -1.23 -16.10
C LYS A 269 4.03 -2.42 -16.40
N ILE A 270 4.16 -3.51 -15.65
CA ILE A 270 3.41 -4.76 -15.88
C ILE A 270 2.48 -4.99 -14.70
N PHE A 271 1.20 -5.18 -14.99
CA PHE A 271 0.22 -5.64 -14.01
C PHE A 271 -0.17 -7.07 -14.32
N LEU A 272 0.35 -8.02 -13.54
CA LEU A 272 0.16 -9.44 -13.80
C LEU A 272 -1.23 -9.88 -13.34
N GLY A 273 -2.06 -10.32 -14.30
CA GLY A 273 -3.37 -10.89 -14.03
C GLY A 273 -3.29 -12.39 -13.81
N ALA A 274 -3.72 -12.84 -12.63
CA ALA A 274 -3.78 -14.23 -12.27
C ALA A 274 -5.24 -14.65 -12.02
N ASP A 275 -5.97 -14.91 -13.10
CA ASP A 275 -7.34 -15.39 -12.98
C ASP A 275 -7.35 -16.87 -12.62
N VAL A 276 -8.17 -17.25 -11.64
CA VAL A 276 -8.18 -18.62 -11.11
C VAL A 276 -9.58 -19.21 -11.02
N LYS A 277 -9.60 -20.53 -11.12
CA LYS A 277 -10.74 -21.37 -10.74
C LYS A 277 -10.19 -22.50 -9.88
N GLU A 278 -10.71 -22.64 -8.66
CA GLU A 278 -10.23 -23.65 -7.69
C GLU A 278 -8.71 -23.55 -7.46
N GLU A 279 -8.19 -22.32 -7.29
CA GLU A 279 -6.76 -22.02 -7.11
C GLU A 279 -5.83 -22.43 -8.28
N LYS A 280 -6.40 -22.83 -9.43
CA LYS A 280 -5.67 -23.11 -10.67
C LYS A 280 -5.82 -21.98 -11.68
N ILE A 281 -4.75 -21.69 -12.40
CA ILE A 281 -4.70 -20.60 -13.38
C ILE A 281 -5.63 -20.89 -14.57
N ALA A 282 -6.43 -19.90 -14.93
CA ALA A 282 -7.28 -19.90 -16.10
C ALA A 282 -6.80 -18.87 -17.13
N VAL A 283 -6.90 -19.22 -18.41
CA VAL A 283 -6.38 -18.43 -19.53
C VAL A 283 -7.39 -18.35 -20.68
N GLY A 284 -7.09 -17.54 -21.70
CA GLY A 284 -7.92 -17.44 -22.91
C GLY A 284 -9.29 -16.83 -22.66
N GLY A 285 -9.39 -15.85 -21.76
CA GLY A 285 -10.69 -15.27 -21.36
C GLY A 285 -11.53 -16.26 -20.56
N TRP A 286 -10.89 -17.03 -19.67
CA TRP A 286 -11.51 -18.00 -18.75
C TRP A 286 -12.07 -19.27 -19.42
N LEU A 287 -11.78 -19.48 -20.71
CA LEU A 287 -12.23 -20.64 -21.46
C LEU A 287 -11.40 -21.91 -21.18
N GLU A 288 -10.18 -21.76 -20.67
CA GLU A 288 -9.23 -22.84 -20.43
C GLU A 288 -8.70 -22.76 -19.00
N THR A 289 -8.99 -23.77 -18.16
CA THR A 289 -8.35 -23.93 -16.84
C THR A 289 -7.16 -24.87 -16.99
N THR A 290 -5.99 -24.42 -16.54
CA THR A 290 -4.75 -25.20 -16.56
C THR A 290 -4.59 -26.01 -15.27
N GLU A 291 -3.60 -26.92 -15.22
CA GLU A 291 -3.22 -27.61 -13.98
C GLU A 291 -2.24 -26.79 -13.11
N LEU A 292 -1.80 -25.62 -13.59
CA LEU A 292 -0.84 -24.77 -12.88
C LEU A 292 -1.51 -24.10 -11.69
N SER A 293 -0.98 -24.35 -10.49
CA SER A 293 -1.44 -23.66 -9.27
C SER A 293 -1.08 -22.17 -9.32
N ILE A 294 -1.95 -21.34 -8.75
CA ILE A 294 -1.67 -19.92 -8.51
C ILE A 294 -0.36 -19.72 -7.73
N PHE A 295 -0.05 -20.58 -6.77
CA PHE A 295 1.13 -20.40 -5.94
C PHE A 295 2.43 -20.66 -6.72
N ASP A 296 2.45 -21.70 -7.56
CA ASP A 296 3.61 -21.99 -8.42
C ASP A 296 3.78 -20.91 -9.49
N PHE A 297 2.66 -20.45 -10.06
CA PHE A 297 2.66 -19.34 -11.01
C PHE A 297 3.23 -18.06 -10.39
N LEU A 298 2.76 -17.66 -9.21
CA LEU A 298 3.25 -16.46 -8.51
C LEU A 298 4.71 -16.61 -8.11
N ALA A 299 5.14 -17.77 -7.60
CA ALA A 299 6.53 -17.99 -7.22
C ALA A 299 7.48 -17.76 -8.40
N ALA A 300 7.19 -18.34 -9.57
CA ALA A 300 8.00 -18.16 -10.77
C ALA A 300 8.05 -16.69 -11.24
N ASN A 301 6.93 -15.98 -11.19
CA ASN A 301 6.88 -14.57 -11.63
C ASN A 301 7.59 -13.63 -10.64
N VAL A 302 7.43 -13.87 -9.34
CA VAL A 302 8.07 -13.09 -8.28
C VAL A 302 9.59 -13.25 -8.30
N GLU A 303 10.09 -14.46 -8.59
CA GLU A 303 11.52 -14.71 -8.79
C GLU A 303 12.10 -13.87 -9.95
N GLN A 304 11.29 -13.60 -10.98
CA GLN A 304 11.64 -12.73 -12.10
C GLN A 304 11.41 -11.23 -11.82
N GLY A 305 11.08 -10.85 -10.58
CA GLY A 305 10.93 -9.46 -10.15
C GLY A 305 9.53 -8.85 -10.34
N VAL A 306 8.56 -9.64 -10.80
CA VAL A 306 7.17 -9.18 -10.91
C VAL A 306 6.56 -9.01 -9.52
N HIS A 307 6.01 -7.83 -9.25
CA HIS A 307 5.46 -7.51 -7.93
C HIS A 307 4.07 -6.84 -7.98
N ASN A 308 3.64 -6.27 -9.11
CA ASN A 308 2.28 -5.74 -9.27
C ASN A 308 1.37 -6.83 -9.82
N ILE A 309 0.47 -7.34 -8.99
CA ILE A 309 -0.31 -8.54 -9.30
C ILE A 309 -1.76 -8.33 -8.87
N PHE A 310 -2.70 -8.77 -9.69
CA PHE A 310 -4.08 -8.99 -9.24
C PHE A 310 -4.50 -10.43 -9.46
N CYS A 311 -5.46 -10.88 -8.66
CA CYS A 311 -6.04 -12.21 -8.80
C CYS A 311 -7.55 -12.12 -8.80
N THR A 312 -8.16 -12.68 -9.86
CA THR A 312 -9.60 -12.80 -9.97
C THR A 312 -10.02 -14.22 -9.65
N ASP A 313 -10.87 -14.41 -8.64
CA ASP A 313 -11.58 -15.69 -8.50
C ASP A 313 -12.80 -15.69 -9.42
N ILE A 314 -12.68 -16.43 -10.53
CA ILE A 314 -13.69 -16.48 -11.59
C ILE A 314 -15.01 -17.02 -11.04
N ALA A 315 -14.99 -17.90 -10.04
CA ALA A 315 -16.20 -18.46 -9.46
C ALA A 315 -17.03 -17.40 -8.74
N LYS A 316 -16.42 -16.26 -8.35
CA LYS A 316 -17.11 -15.15 -7.68
C LYS A 316 -17.34 -13.94 -8.58
N ASP A 317 -16.66 -13.83 -9.71
CA ASP A 317 -16.73 -12.63 -10.54
C ASP A 317 -18.15 -12.36 -11.06
N GLY A 318 -18.59 -11.10 -10.91
CA GLY A 318 -19.90 -10.66 -11.35
C GLY A 318 -21.10 -11.23 -10.58
N LEU A 319 -20.89 -12.04 -9.54
CA LEU A 319 -21.98 -12.65 -8.75
C LEU A 319 -22.46 -11.77 -7.58
N LEU A 320 -21.67 -10.79 -7.14
CA LEU A 320 -21.99 -9.92 -6.00
C LEU A 320 -22.25 -10.70 -4.70
N GLN A 321 -21.40 -11.70 -4.42
CA GLN A 321 -21.50 -12.62 -3.27
C GLN A 321 -20.33 -12.48 -2.26
N GLY A 322 -19.54 -11.42 -2.39
CA GLY A 322 -18.34 -11.18 -1.60
C GLY A 322 -17.07 -11.78 -2.23
N PRO A 323 -15.89 -11.20 -1.97
CA PRO A 323 -14.62 -11.61 -2.58
C PRO A 323 -14.05 -12.90 -1.98
N SER A 324 -12.99 -13.44 -2.59
CA SER A 324 -12.30 -14.66 -2.12
C SER A 324 -11.25 -14.36 -1.05
N ILE A 325 -11.68 -13.77 0.06
CA ILE A 325 -10.84 -13.32 1.18
C ILE A 325 -9.84 -14.40 1.62
N GLU A 326 -10.29 -15.64 1.81
CA GLU A 326 -9.43 -16.73 2.28
C GLU A 326 -8.35 -17.12 1.26
N LEU A 327 -8.65 -17.06 -0.04
CA LEU A 327 -7.64 -17.26 -1.08
C LEU A 327 -6.58 -16.15 -1.02
N TYR A 328 -7.01 -14.89 -0.89
CA TYR A 328 -6.11 -13.75 -0.89
C TYR A 328 -5.21 -13.71 0.34
N LYS A 329 -5.72 -14.10 1.52
CA LYS A 329 -4.88 -14.29 2.72
C LYS A 329 -3.77 -15.32 2.48
N LYS A 330 -4.10 -16.50 1.93
CA LYS A 330 -3.09 -17.52 1.61
C LYS A 330 -2.02 -17.00 0.65
N ILE A 331 -2.41 -16.20 -0.34
CA ILE A 331 -1.46 -15.59 -1.30
C ILE A 331 -0.54 -14.61 -0.57
N LEU A 332 -1.10 -13.68 0.21
CA LEU A 332 -0.35 -12.66 0.94
C LEU A 332 0.57 -13.23 2.01
N GLU A 333 0.15 -14.32 2.68
CA GLU A 333 0.99 -15.04 3.65
C GLU A 333 2.23 -15.65 3.00
N ARG A 334 2.10 -16.17 1.77
CA ARG A 334 3.22 -16.78 1.04
C ARG A 334 4.10 -15.76 0.32
N PHE A 335 3.52 -14.64 -0.10
CA PHE A 335 4.19 -13.61 -0.91
C PHE A 335 4.02 -12.21 -0.29
N PRO A 336 4.53 -11.94 0.92
CA PRO A 336 4.34 -10.64 1.57
C PRO A 336 4.93 -9.44 0.79
N GLN A 337 5.89 -9.70 -0.10
CA GLN A 337 6.59 -8.70 -0.90
C GLN A 337 5.76 -8.14 -2.07
N ILE A 338 4.70 -8.83 -2.54
CA ILE A 338 3.97 -8.37 -3.74
C ILE A 338 2.98 -7.25 -3.43
N SER A 339 2.78 -6.33 -4.36
CA SER A 339 1.65 -5.40 -4.38
C SER A 339 0.44 -6.13 -4.96
N PHE A 340 -0.33 -6.77 -4.08
CA PHE A 340 -1.47 -7.60 -4.46
C PHE A 340 -2.78 -6.81 -4.51
N VAL A 341 -3.54 -6.94 -5.60
CA VAL A 341 -4.86 -6.34 -5.78
C VAL A 341 -5.90 -7.45 -5.89
N ALA A 342 -6.93 -7.40 -5.06
CA ALA A 342 -8.05 -8.34 -5.12
C ALA A 342 -8.98 -8.02 -6.31
N SER A 343 -9.56 -9.03 -6.95
CA SER A 343 -10.53 -8.87 -8.03
C SER A 343 -11.60 -9.95 -7.98
N GLY A 344 -12.84 -9.58 -8.29
CA GLY A 344 -13.98 -10.50 -8.35
C GLY A 344 -14.76 -10.62 -7.03
N GLY A 345 -16.08 -10.78 -7.14
CA GLY A 345 -16.97 -11.03 -6.00
C GLY A 345 -17.38 -9.82 -5.16
N VAL A 346 -16.62 -8.71 -5.19
CA VAL A 346 -16.92 -7.48 -4.43
C VAL A 346 -18.36 -7.05 -4.65
N SER A 347 -19.07 -6.79 -3.56
CA SER A 347 -20.51 -6.53 -3.57
C SER A 347 -20.92 -5.31 -2.75
N THR A 348 -20.17 -4.93 -1.72
CA THR A 348 -20.48 -3.83 -0.80
C THR A 348 -19.21 -3.12 -0.30
N MET A 349 -19.34 -1.95 0.34
CA MET A 349 -18.21 -1.28 0.99
C MET A 349 -17.61 -2.10 2.15
N ALA A 350 -18.40 -2.95 2.81
CA ALA A 350 -17.88 -3.86 3.83
C ALA A 350 -16.85 -4.85 3.25
N ASP A 351 -17.04 -5.30 2.01
CA ASP A 351 -16.06 -6.14 1.31
C ASP A 351 -14.75 -5.37 1.05
N VAL A 352 -14.85 -4.08 0.69
CA VAL A 352 -13.70 -3.20 0.46
C VAL A 352 -12.87 -3.06 1.73
N HIS A 353 -13.52 -2.77 2.87
CA HIS A 353 -12.85 -2.70 4.16
C HIS A 353 -12.23 -4.05 4.57
N ALA A 354 -12.95 -5.16 4.38
CA ALA A 354 -12.42 -6.48 4.71
C ALA A 354 -11.17 -6.83 3.89
N LEU A 355 -11.13 -6.45 2.60
CA LEU A 355 -9.95 -6.64 1.74
C LEU A 355 -8.78 -5.72 2.12
N GLN A 356 -9.07 -4.53 2.61
CA GLN A 356 -8.04 -3.65 3.19
C GLN A 356 -7.42 -4.29 4.42
N GLU A 357 -8.24 -4.85 5.31
CA GLU A 357 -7.79 -5.53 6.52
C GLU A 357 -6.97 -6.82 6.24
N THR A 358 -7.15 -7.47 5.09
CA THR A 358 -6.29 -8.62 4.73
C THR A 358 -4.87 -8.24 4.35
N GLY A 359 -4.57 -6.95 4.15
CA GLY A 359 -3.27 -6.47 3.67
C GLY A 359 -3.13 -6.44 2.15
N CYS A 360 -4.26 -6.46 1.41
CA CYS A 360 -4.20 -6.16 -0.03
C CYS A 360 -3.69 -4.72 -0.23
N SER A 361 -3.01 -4.48 -1.35
CA SER A 361 -2.66 -3.12 -1.81
C SER A 361 -3.82 -2.41 -2.50
N GLY A 362 -4.88 -3.13 -2.85
CA GLY A 362 -6.07 -2.55 -3.44
C GLY A 362 -7.09 -3.58 -3.85
N VAL A 363 -8.16 -3.10 -4.48
CA VAL A 363 -9.26 -3.91 -4.98
C VAL A 363 -9.79 -3.36 -6.30
N ILE A 364 -10.03 -4.26 -7.27
CA ILE A 364 -10.76 -3.95 -8.50
C ILE A 364 -12.26 -4.09 -8.24
N VAL A 365 -13.02 -3.03 -8.53
CA VAL A 365 -14.48 -2.99 -8.32
C VAL A 365 -15.18 -2.68 -9.64
N GLY A 366 -15.93 -3.65 -10.15
CA GLY A 366 -16.72 -3.51 -11.38
C GLY A 366 -18.22 -3.42 -11.09
N LYS A 367 -18.90 -4.56 -11.25
CA LYS A 367 -20.38 -4.66 -11.24
C LYS A 367 -21.07 -4.03 -10.02
N ALA A 368 -20.45 -4.05 -8.83
CA ALA A 368 -21.05 -3.48 -7.63
C ALA A 368 -21.32 -1.96 -7.74
N ILE A 369 -20.46 -1.23 -8.45
CA ILE A 369 -20.65 0.21 -8.70
C ILE A 369 -21.79 0.42 -9.69
N TYR A 370 -21.79 -0.32 -10.79
CA TYR A 370 -22.79 -0.18 -11.85
C TYR A 370 -24.21 -0.61 -11.46
N GLU A 371 -24.34 -1.51 -10.48
CA GLU A 371 -25.62 -1.95 -9.92
C GLU A 371 -25.96 -1.21 -8.61
N GLU A 372 -25.31 -0.06 -8.35
CA GLU A 372 -25.54 0.84 -7.20
C GLU A 372 -25.46 0.19 -5.80
N ARG A 373 -24.80 -0.97 -5.69
CA ARG A 373 -24.52 -1.60 -4.38
C ARG A 373 -23.37 -0.93 -3.63
N ILE A 374 -22.48 -0.29 -4.38
CA ILE A 374 -21.51 0.66 -3.89
C ILE A 374 -21.80 1.96 -4.63
N THR A 375 -22.33 2.95 -3.93
CA THR A 375 -22.68 4.23 -4.55
C THR A 375 -21.44 5.11 -4.75
N MET A 376 -21.47 5.98 -5.75
CA MET A 376 -20.41 6.98 -5.97
C MET A 376 -20.17 7.85 -4.73
N LYS A 377 -21.22 8.13 -3.95
CA LYS A 377 -21.13 8.91 -2.71
C LYS A 377 -20.41 8.16 -1.58
N GLU A 378 -20.67 6.87 -1.43
CA GLU A 378 -19.94 6.04 -0.47
C GLU A 378 -18.47 5.93 -0.85
N LEU A 379 -18.19 5.75 -2.14
CA LEU A 379 -16.83 5.68 -2.65
C LEU A 379 -16.09 7.01 -2.48
N GLU A 380 -16.73 8.15 -2.79
CA GLU A 380 -16.18 9.48 -2.55
C GLU A 380 -15.87 9.71 -1.06
N ALA A 381 -16.78 9.30 -0.17
CA ALA A 381 -16.57 9.42 1.27
C ALA A 381 -15.41 8.55 1.75
N TYR A 382 -15.25 7.35 1.19
CA TYR A 382 -14.13 6.47 1.50
C TYR A 382 -12.79 7.04 1.02
N LEU A 383 -12.72 7.58 -0.20
CA LEU A 383 -11.48 8.12 -0.79
C LEU A 383 -10.98 9.42 -0.14
N LYS A 384 -11.85 10.13 0.58
CA LYS A 384 -11.49 11.36 1.31
C LYS A 384 -10.92 11.12 2.72
N ASN A 385 -11.09 9.90 3.25
CA ASN A 385 -10.63 9.49 4.57
C ASN A 385 -9.32 8.71 4.46
#